data_AF-A0A2E6QHL6-F1
#
_entry.id   AF-A0A2E6QHL6-F1
#
_cell.length_a   1.000
_cell.length_b   1.000
_cell.length_c   1.000
_cell.angle_alpha   90.00
_cell.angle_beta   90.00
_cell.angle_gamma   90.00
#
_symmetry.space_group_name_H-M   'P 1'
#
loop_
_entity.id
_entity.type
_entity.pdbx_description
1 polymer ?
#
loop_
_entity_poly.entity_id
_entity_poly.type
_entity_poly.pdbx_seq_one_letter_code
_entity_poly.pdbx_strand_id
1 'polypeptide(L)'
;MSSIHRNAIIVLVLVTLNLFNAPFAGAQDSSAATADAATRIEVDEEADVIRFIVGGEERAVLDADGLHVNGSVEFTGTMTDIQVWPESEVSDAP
;
A
#
# COMPACT_ATOMS: atom_id res chain seq x y z
N MET A 1 57.65 -36.16 -3.15
CA MET A 1 56.34 -36.78 -2.87
C MET A 1 55.53 -35.83 -2.00
N SER A 2 54.21 -35.74 -2.23
CA SER A 2 53.22 -34.93 -1.47
C SER A 2 52.87 -33.54 -2.04
N SER A 3 52.24 -33.52 -3.22
CA SER A 3 51.28 -32.44 -3.57
C SER A 3 50.16 -32.90 -4.52
N ILE A 4 50.35 -34.03 -5.22
CA ILE A 4 49.36 -34.56 -6.18
C ILE A 4 48.11 -35.13 -5.46
N HIS A 5 48.25 -35.65 -4.23
CA HIS A 5 47.12 -36.25 -3.50
C HIS A 5 46.17 -35.25 -2.82
N ARG A 6 46.58 -34.00 -2.61
CA ARG A 6 45.72 -32.99 -1.94
C ARG A 6 44.75 -32.32 -2.91
N ASN A 7 45.14 -32.18 -4.18
CA ASN A 7 44.33 -31.53 -5.20
C ASN A 7 43.26 -32.46 -5.83
N ALA A 8 43.48 -33.78 -5.84
CA ALA A 8 42.50 -34.74 -6.36
C ALA A 8 41.24 -34.86 -5.48
N ILE A 9 41.39 -34.74 -4.16
CA ILE A 9 40.27 -34.85 -3.19
C ILE A 9 39.37 -33.62 -3.24
N ILE A 10 39.94 -32.43 -3.43
CA ILE A 10 39.18 -31.16 -3.49
C ILE A 10 38.36 -31.08 -4.79
N VAL A 11 38.90 -31.56 -5.91
CA VAL A 11 38.17 -31.57 -7.21
C VAL A 11 37.02 -32.57 -7.19
N LEU A 12 37.16 -33.72 -6.51
CA LEU A 12 36.10 -34.72 -6.41
C LEU A 12 34.90 -34.24 -5.56
N VAL A 13 35.12 -33.45 -4.52
CA VAL A 13 34.06 -32.90 -3.64
C VAL A 13 33.32 -31.71 -4.30
N LEU A 14 33.98 -30.96 -5.20
CA LEU A 14 33.35 -29.83 -5.91
C LEU A 14 32.47 -30.27 -7.10
N VAL A 15 32.73 -31.44 -7.70
CA VAL A 15 31.97 -31.93 -8.86
C VAL A 15 30.65 -32.62 -8.45
N THR A 16 30.55 -33.17 -7.24
CA THR A 16 29.32 -33.84 -6.78
C THR A 16 28.26 -32.91 -6.18
N LEU A 17 28.60 -31.65 -5.90
CA LEU A 17 27.71 -30.67 -5.24
C LEU A 17 27.06 -29.66 -6.22
N ASN A 18 26.90 -30.02 -7.49
CA ASN A 18 26.34 -29.14 -8.54
C ASN A 18 25.23 -29.79 -9.38
N LEU A 19 24.53 -30.80 -8.86
CA LEU A 19 23.51 -31.54 -9.60
C LEU A 19 22.06 -31.36 -9.11
N PHE A 20 21.74 -30.23 -8.45
CA PHE A 20 20.35 -29.93 -8.07
C PHE A 20 19.97 -28.45 -8.28
N ASN A 21 20.28 -27.90 -9.45
CA ASN A 21 19.69 -26.63 -9.88
C ASN A 21 18.78 -26.87 -11.09
N ALA A 22 17.66 -27.55 -10.87
CA ALA A 22 16.56 -27.48 -11.82
C ALA A 22 15.96 -26.07 -11.70
N PRO A 23 15.84 -25.29 -12.79
CA PRO A 23 15.03 -24.09 -12.74
C PRO A 23 13.60 -24.56 -12.48
N PHE A 24 13.13 -24.34 -11.26
CA PHE A 24 11.72 -24.39 -10.95
C PHE A 24 11.07 -23.28 -11.77
N ALA A 25 10.67 -23.61 -13.01
CA ALA A 25 9.76 -22.80 -13.79
C ALA A 25 8.40 -22.90 -13.12
N GLY A 26 8.28 -22.23 -11.97
CA GLY A 26 6.99 -21.87 -11.44
C GLY A 26 6.35 -21.01 -12.50
N ALA A 27 5.41 -21.58 -13.25
CA ALA A 27 4.43 -20.79 -13.95
C ALA A 27 3.73 -19.95 -12.87
N GLN A 28 4.17 -18.69 -12.71
CA GLN A 28 3.38 -17.69 -12.05
C GLN A 28 2.16 -17.51 -12.94
N ASP A 29 1.11 -18.25 -12.60
CA ASP A 29 -0.23 -18.06 -13.09
C ASP A 29 -0.62 -16.64 -12.68
N SER A 30 -0.24 -15.67 -13.51
CA SER A 30 -0.72 -14.30 -13.42
C SER A 30 -2.12 -14.29 -14.00
N SER A 31 -3.00 -15.05 -13.37
CA SER A 31 -4.42 -14.75 -13.38
C SER A 31 -4.57 -13.48 -12.53
N ALA A 32 -4.11 -12.37 -13.09
CA ALA A 32 -4.60 -11.06 -12.71
C ALA A 32 -6.06 -11.08 -13.11
N ALA A 33 -6.89 -11.55 -12.18
CA ALA A 33 -8.30 -11.27 -12.21
C ALA A 33 -8.40 -9.74 -12.25
N THR A 34 -8.55 -9.19 -13.45
CA THR A 34 -9.21 -7.91 -13.65
C THR A 34 -10.66 -8.13 -13.27
N ALA A 35 -10.89 -8.33 -11.96
CA ALA A 35 -12.14 -8.05 -11.35
C ALA A 35 -12.36 -6.57 -11.61
N ASP A 36 -13.45 -6.26 -12.31
CA ASP A 36 -14.03 -4.93 -12.38
C ASP A 36 -13.85 -4.26 -11.02
N ALA A 37 -12.87 -3.36 -10.94
CA ALA A 37 -12.33 -2.94 -9.66
C ALA A 37 -13.31 -1.94 -9.05
N ALA A 38 -14.30 -2.48 -8.36
CA ALA A 38 -15.47 -1.74 -7.91
C ALA A 38 -15.09 -0.54 -7.05
N THR A 39 -15.88 0.53 -7.19
CA THR A 39 -15.85 1.66 -6.28
C THR A 39 -16.22 1.19 -4.88
N ARG A 40 -15.34 1.43 -3.91
CA ARG A 40 -15.49 0.98 -2.53
C ARG A 40 -14.78 1.89 -1.55
N ILE A 41 -15.15 1.73 -0.28
CA ILE A 41 -14.47 2.36 0.85
C ILE A 41 -13.82 1.26 1.66
N GLU A 42 -12.55 1.43 2.01
CA GLU A 42 -11.81 0.54 2.89
C GLU A 42 -11.51 1.27 4.20
N VAL A 43 -11.67 0.59 5.33
CA VAL A 43 -11.36 1.11 6.65
C VAL A 43 -10.30 0.23 7.27
N ASP A 44 -9.20 0.84 7.69
CA ASP A 44 -8.10 0.22 8.41
C ASP A 44 -8.12 0.75 9.84
N GLU A 45 -8.67 -0.06 10.76
CA GLU A 45 -8.79 0.29 12.18
C GLU A 45 -7.45 0.25 12.92
N GLU A 46 -6.43 -0.45 12.40
CA GLU A 46 -5.12 -0.51 13.04
C GLU A 46 -4.29 0.73 12.69
N ALA A 47 -4.42 1.21 11.46
CA ALA A 47 -3.77 2.44 11.01
C ALA A 47 -4.60 3.71 11.27
N ASP A 48 -5.85 3.60 11.71
CA ASP A 48 -6.83 4.70 11.79
C ASP A 48 -7.01 5.43 10.44
N VAL A 49 -7.16 4.68 9.34
CA VAL A 49 -7.22 5.21 7.96
C VAL A 49 -8.51 4.79 7.25
N ILE A 50 -9.10 5.72 6.49
CA ILE A 50 -10.20 5.44 5.55
C ILE A 50 -9.76 5.75 4.11
N ARG A 51 -9.91 4.79 3.20
CA ARG A 51 -9.53 4.92 1.78
C ARG A 51 -10.75 4.89 0.87
N PHE A 52 -10.77 5.77 -0.12
CA PHE A 52 -11.78 5.82 -1.17
C PHE A 52 -11.19 5.29 -2.47
N ILE A 53 -11.62 4.10 -2.89
CA ILE A 53 -11.18 3.45 -4.12
C ILE A 53 -12.25 3.65 -5.20
N VAL A 54 -11.86 4.14 -6.39
CA VAL A 54 -12.75 4.33 -7.54
C VAL A 54 -12.12 3.67 -8.76
N GLY A 55 -12.78 2.68 -9.35
CA GLY A 55 -12.23 1.95 -10.50
C GLY A 55 -10.92 1.22 -10.19
N GLY A 56 -10.71 0.83 -8.93
CA GLY A 56 -9.50 0.15 -8.46
C GLY A 56 -8.34 1.07 -8.05
N GLU A 57 -8.48 2.38 -8.23
CA GLU A 57 -7.47 3.37 -7.84
C GLU A 57 -7.88 4.12 -6.59
N GLU A 58 -6.93 4.33 -5.65
CA GLU A 58 -7.14 5.20 -4.49
C GLU A 58 -7.25 6.66 -4.95
N ARG A 59 -8.41 7.28 -4.70
CA ARG A 59 -8.70 8.68 -5.06
C ARG A 59 -8.63 9.62 -3.88
N ALA A 60 -8.87 9.13 -2.68
CA ALA A 60 -8.74 9.90 -1.46
C ALA A 60 -8.42 9.01 -0.27
N VAL A 61 -7.75 9.59 0.72
CA VAL A 61 -7.46 8.97 2.00
C VAL A 61 -7.74 9.97 3.13
N LEU A 62 -8.38 9.51 4.20
CA LEU A 62 -8.58 10.26 5.44
C LEU A 62 -7.77 9.58 6.54
N ASP A 63 -6.85 10.32 7.13
CA ASP A 63 -5.96 9.89 8.20
C ASP A 63 -5.86 10.95 9.31
N ALA A 64 -4.92 10.76 10.24
CA ALA A 64 -4.68 11.68 11.35
C ALA A 64 -4.21 13.08 10.91
N ASP A 65 -3.62 13.21 9.72
CA ASP A 65 -3.17 14.49 9.17
C ASP A 65 -4.28 15.21 8.38
N GLY A 66 -5.30 14.48 7.94
CA GLY A 66 -6.53 15.01 7.36
C GLY A 66 -7.00 14.28 6.11
N LEU A 67 -7.79 14.98 5.29
CA LEU A 67 -8.27 14.46 4.01
C LEU A 67 -7.29 14.80 2.89
N HIS A 68 -6.74 13.77 2.26
CA HIS A 68 -5.86 13.88 1.10
C HIS A 68 -6.61 13.37 -0.14
N VAL A 69 -6.64 14.16 -1.21
CA VAL A 69 -7.35 13.81 -2.45
C VAL A 69 -6.38 13.84 -3.62
N ASN A 70 -6.38 12.77 -4.42
CA ASN A 70 -5.62 12.67 -5.65
C ASN A 70 -6.50 13.01 -6.85
N GLY A 71 -6.48 14.28 -7.24
CA GLY A 71 -7.24 14.82 -8.36
C GLY A 71 -8.02 16.08 -7.99
N SER A 72 -8.90 16.50 -8.90
CA SER A 72 -9.78 17.66 -8.67
C SER A 72 -10.98 17.26 -7.82
N VAL A 73 -11.27 18.07 -6.79
CA VAL A 73 -12.54 18.00 -6.07
C VAL A 73 -13.52 18.93 -6.78
N GLU A 74 -14.44 18.36 -7.54
CA GLU A 74 -15.55 19.13 -8.12
C GLU A 74 -16.68 19.25 -7.09
N PHE A 75 -17.07 20.47 -6.78
CA PHE A 75 -18.16 20.77 -5.88
C PHE A 75 -19.25 21.52 -6.64
N THR A 76 -20.46 20.97 -6.64
CA THR A 76 -21.61 21.49 -7.41
C THR A 76 -22.63 22.24 -6.55
N GLY A 77 -22.30 22.53 -5.29
CA GLY A 77 -23.16 23.24 -4.33
C GLY A 77 -22.73 24.67 -4.04
N THR A 78 -23.38 25.28 -3.05
CA THR A 78 -22.92 26.54 -2.43
C THR A 78 -22.02 26.22 -1.26
N MET A 79 -20.79 26.76 -1.25
CA MET A 79 -19.92 26.68 -0.09
C MET A 79 -20.47 27.63 0.97
N THR A 80 -20.93 27.07 2.09
CA THR A 80 -21.41 27.85 3.23
C THR A 80 -20.42 27.69 4.36
N ASP A 81 -19.77 28.80 4.75
CA ASP A 81 -19.01 28.87 5.99
C ASP A 81 -19.95 29.30 7.12
N ILE A 82 -20.07 28.48 8.17
CA ILE A 82 -20.91 28.79 9.32
C ILE A 82 -20.01 29.42 10.39
N GLN A 83 -20.02 30.74 10.43
CA GLN A 83 -19.39 31.47 11.53
C GLN A 83 -20.33 31.49 12.73
N VAL A 84 -20.00 30.74 13.76
CA VAL A 84 -20.67 30.84 15.06
C VAL A 84 -20.17 32.13 15.71
N TRP A 85 -21.00 33.17 15.68
CA TRP A 85 -20.75 34.38 16.46
C TRP A 85 -20.89 34.04 17.94
N PRO A 86 -19.90 34.34 18.80
CA PRO A 86 -20.08 34.21 20.24
C PRO A 86 -21.23 35.13 20.64
N GLU A 87 -22.21 34.57 21.33
CA GLU A 87 -23.32 35.32 21.92
C GLU A 87 -22.72 36.47 22.74
N SER A 88 -22.91 37.69 22.27
CA SER A 88 -22.47 38.88 22.97
C SER A 88 -23.12 38.85 24.34
N GLU A 89 -22.33 38.71 25.40
CA GLU A 89 -22.82 38.76 26.77
C GLU A 89 -23.73 39.97 26.89
N VAL A 90 -25.03 39.70 27.04
CA VAL A 90 -26.02 40.72 27.32
C VAL A 90 -25.61 41.30 28.66
N SER A 91 -24.94 42.45 28.60
CA SER A 91 -24.60 43.26 29.76
C SER A 91 -25.91 43.77 30.33
N ASP A 92 -26.50 42.99 31.23
CA ASP A 92 -27.51 43.45 32.18
C ASP A 92 -26.86 44.48 33.11
N ALA A 93 -26.72 45.70 32.59
CA ALA A 93 -26.40 46.86 33.40
C ALA A 93 -27.66 47.25 34.21
N PRO A 94 -27.47 47.62 35.50
CA PRO A 94 -28.56 47.73 36.49
C PRO A 94 -29.56 48.87 36.22
#